data_AF-A0A7J8IE71-F1
#
_entry.id   AF-A0A7J8IE71-F1
#
_cell.length_a   1.000
_cell.length_b   1.000
_cell.length_c   1.000
_cell.angle_alpha   90.00
_cell.angle_beta   90.00
_cell.angle_gamma   90.00
#
_symmetry.space_group_name_H-M   'P 1'
#
loop_
_entity.id
_entity.type
_entity.pdbx_description
1 polymer ?
#
loop_
_entity_poly.entity_id
_entity_poly.type
_entity_poly.pdbx_seq_one_letter_code
_entity_poly.pdbx_strand_id
1 'polypeptide(L)'
;MKPPSGDVLDMAVPCSVVNYLRWDLSAQQIGQLTAELMEQTKRVYDQVGSLKFEDVSYESTLKALADVEVSYTVQRNILDFPQHVSPSKDIRTASTEADKKLSEFDVEMSMRQDVYQRIVWLQEKVQKDSLKPEAVRYLERLIKLGRRNGLHLPEETQEKIKGIKKRLSLLCIDFNKNLNEDTTFLPFTREELGGLPEDFLNSLEKTEDEKFKVTLKYPHYFPLLKKCHVPETRRKVEEAFNCRCKEENCAILRELVTLRAQKSSLLGFSTHADYVLEMNMAKTSKEVATFLDELAQKLKPLGEQERAVILELKKTECEKRGLDFDGQINAWDMRYYMNQVEETCYSVDQNLLKEYFPMQAEFAMFSGTHVERDFVEAPSQMLENWVWEKEPLLRMSQHYRTGSAIPQELLEKLIKSRQANTGLFNLRQIVLAKVDQALHTQKAADPAEEYARLCQEILGVPATPGTNMPATFGHLAGGYDAQYYGYLWSEVYSMDMFHTRFKQEGVLNGKVRGGLGMMLPTA
;
A
#
# COMPACT_ATOMS: atom_id res chain seq x y z
N MET A 1 -50.52 -41.47 -11.27
CA MET A 1 -50.42 -40.00 -11.15
C MET A 1 -48.93 -39.64 -11.13
N LYS A 2 -48.50 -38.59 -11.84
CA LYS A 2 -47.17 -37.98 -11.68
C LYS A 2 -47.29 -36.78 -10.75
N PRO A 3 -46.26 -36.42 -9.95
CA PRO A 3 -46.22 -35.12 -9.29
C PRO A 3 -46.12 -33.98 -10.32
N PRO A 4 -46.60 -32.76 -10.01
CA PRO A 4 -46.54 -31.63 -10.94
C PRO A 4 -45.11 -31.09 -11.07
N SER A 5 -44.74 -30.72 -12.30
CA SER A 5 -43.54 -29.94 -12.60
C SER A 5 -43.78 -28.47 -12.22
N GLY A 6 -43.12 -28.01 -11.16
CA GLY A 6 -43.10 -26.60 -10.76
C GLY A 6 -41.82 -25.93 -11.23
N ASP A 7 -41.77 -25.50 -12.50
CA ASP A 7 -40.68 -24.65 -13.01
C ASP A 7 -40.81 -23.26 -12.39
N VAL A 8 -40.16 -23.06 -11.24
CA VAL A 8 -39.94 -21.72 -10.68
C VAL A 8 -38.86 -21.07 -11.55
N LEU A 9 -39.31 -20.40 -12.62
CA LEU A 9 -38.47 -19.52 -13.42
C LEU A 9 -37.99 -18.37 -12.52
N ASP A 10 -36.75 -18.50 -12.06
CA ASP A 10 -36.04 -17.51 -11.26
C ASP A 10 -35.73 -16.29 -12.15
N MET A 11 -36.74 -15.43 -12.32
CA MET A 11 -36.64 -14.20 -13.10
C MET A 11 -35.78 -13.20 -12.36
N ALA A 12 -34.46 -13.38 -12.47
CA ALA A 12 -33.46 -12.39 -12.08
C ALA A 12 -33.84 -11.03 -12.67
N VAL A 13 -34.26 -10.11 -11.80
CA VAL A 13 -34.59 -8.74 -12.19
C VAL A 13 -33.30 -8.12 -12.74
N PRO A 14 -33.27 -7.70 -14.03
CA PRO A 14 -32.06 -7.12 -14.60
C PRO A 14 -31.84 -5.74 -13.99
N CYS A 15 -31.00 -5.68 -12.94
CA CYS A 15 -30.53 -4.42 -12.40
C CYS A 15 -29.75 -3.71 -13.50
N SER A 16 -30.33 -2.67 -14.10
CA SER A 16 -29.74 -1.92 -15.19
C SER A 16 -28.51 -1.16 -14.66
N VAL A 17 -27.32 -1.68 -14.92
CA VAL A 17 -26.04 -1.07 -14.53
C VAL A 17 -25.78 0.16 -15.41
N VAL A 18 -26.49 1.25 -15.10
CA VAL A 18 -26.24 2.57 -15.69
C VAL A 18 -24.95 3.10 -15.05
N ASN A 19 -23.88 3.19 -15.83
CA ASN A 19 -22.64 3.80 -15.37
C ASN A 19 -22.79 5.33 -15.39
N TYR A 20 -22.67 5.96 -14.21
CA TYR A 20 -22.79 7.41 -14.04
C TYR A 20 -21.45 8.16 -14.11
N LEU A 21 -20.32 7.46 -14.29
CA LEU A 21 -18.98 8.04 -14.38
C LEU A 21 -18.81 8.84 -15.70
N ARG A 22 -18.12 9.98 -15.60
CA ARG A 22 -17.89 10.93 -16.71
C ARG A 22 -16.41 11.25 -16.84
N TRP A 23 -15.80 10.87 -17.96
CA TRP A 23 -14.37 11.11 -18.25
C TRP A 23 -14.15 12.22 -19.30
N ASP A 24 -15.21 12.90 -19.71
CA ASP A 24 -15.24 13.97 -20.73
C ASP A 24 -15.14 15.38 -20.14
N LEU A 25 -14.90 15.50 -18.82
CA LEU A 25 -14.91 16.78 -18.12
C LEU A 25 -13.71 17.68 -18.46
N SER A 26 -13.99 18.91 -18.83
CA SER A 26 -12.98 19.97 -18.89
C SER A 26 -12.52 20.42 -17.50
N ALA A 27 -11.33 21.02 -17.42
CA ALA A 27 -10.78 21.59 -16.19
C ALA A 27 -11.73 22.61 -15.50
N GLN A 28 -12.50 23.38 -16.29
CA GLN A 28 -13.50 24.31 -15.78
C GLN A 28 -14.70 23.57 -15.14
N GLN A 29 -15.20 22.50 -15.78
CA GLN A 29 -16.30 21.70 -15.25
C GLN A 29 -15.90 20.97 -13.97
N ILE A 30 -14.66 20.47 -13.86
CA ILE A 30 -14.14 19.88 -12.61
C ILE A 30 -14.19 20.92 -11.48
N GLY A 31 -13.71 22.14 -11.72
CA GLY A 31 -13.75 23.23 -10.73
C GLY A 31 -15.16 23.62 -10.30
N GLN A 32 -16.12 23.66 -11.24
CA GLN A 32 -17.53 23.95 -10.97
C GLN A 32 -18.21 22.82 -10.17
N LEU A 33 -18.13 21.58 -10.65
CA LEU A 33 -18.76 20.41 -10.04
C LEU A 33 -18.20 20.16 -8.63
N THR A 34 -16.92 20.46 -8.37
CA THR A 34 -16.35 20.43 -7.01
C THR A 34 -17.10 21.36 -6.05
N ALA A 35 -17.37 22.59 -6.46
CA ALA A 35 -18.07 23.56 -5.63
C ALA A 35 -19.56 23.19 -5.44
N GLU A 36 -20.22 22.73 -6.50
CA GLU A 36 -21.61 22.25 -6.45
C GLU A 36 -21.74 21.01 -5.53
N LEU A 37 -20.78 20.08 -5.60
CA LEU A 37 -20.74 18.89 -4.75
C LEU A 37 -20.57 19.26 -3.27
N MET A 38 -19.58 20.10 -2.95
CA MET A 38 -19.37 20.61 -1.59
C MET A 38 -20.62 21.29 -1.04
N GLU A 39 -21.29 22.14 -1.83
CA GLU A 39 -22.51 22.82 -1.39
C GLU A 39 -23.67 21.84 -1.15
N GLN A 40 -23.92 20.92 -2.09
CA GLN A 40 -25.00 19.94 -1.99
C GLN A 40 -24.81 19.01 -0.79
N THR A 41 -23.60 18.46 -0.59
CA THR A 41 -23.29 17.62 0.57
C THR A 41 -23.38 18.42 1.87
N LYS A 42 -22.86 19.65 1.92
CA LYS A 42 -22.91 20.48 3.13
C LYS A 42 -24.35 20.77 3.57
N ARG A 43 -25.27 21.04 2.63
CA ARG A 43 -26.70 21.25 2.93
C ARG A 43 -27.33 20.06 3.67
N VAL A 44 -26.94 18.81 3.36
CA VAL A 44 -27.44 17.62 4.09
C VAL A 44 -26.87 17.56 5.50
N TYR A 45 -25.56 17.79 5.67
CA TYR A 45 -24.94 17.86 6.99
C TYR A 45 -25.51 19.01 7.84
N ASP A 46 -25.82 20.16 7.24
CA ASP A 46 -26.46 21.30 7.92
C ASP A 46 -27.91 20.97 8.34
N GLN A 47 -28.67 20.25 7.52
CA GLN A 47 -30.00 19.75 7.90
C GLN A 47 -29.91 18.81 9.10
N VAL A 48 -29.07 17.76 9.04
CA VAL A 48 -28.89 16.80 10.15
C VAL A 48 -28.38 17.50 11.42
N GLY A 49 -27.42 18.42 11.28
CA GLY A 49 -26.86 19.22 12.39
C GLY A 49 -27.88 20.18 13.03
N SER A 50 -28.96 20.52 12.33
CA SER A 50 -30.02 21.40 12.84
C SER A 50 -31.15 20.67 13.60
N LEU A 51 -31.34 19.36 13.40
CA LEU A 51 -32.45 18.59 14.00
C LEU A 51 -32.50 18.73 15.52
N LYS A 52 -33.70 18.76 16.11
CA LYS A 52 -33.84 18.67 17.58
C LYS A 52 -33.81 17.20 18.03
N PHE A 53 -33.63 16.98 19.33
CA PHE A 53 -33.71 15.65 19.94
C PHE A 53 -35.02 14.91 19.62
N GLU A 54 -36.15 15.62 19.55
CA GLU A 54 -37.45 15.06 19.16
C GLU A 54 -37.44 14.50 17.73
N ASP A 55 -36.88 15.24 16.77
CA ASP A 55 -36.91 14.95 15.32
C ASP A 55 -35.87 13.90 14.83
N VAL A 56 -34.90 13.52 15.67
CA VAL A 56 -33.87 12.52 15.33
C VAL A 56 -34.50 11.12 15.17
N SER A 57 -34.41 10.56 13.97
CA SER A 57 -34.83 9.19 13.64
C SER A 57 -33.77 8.47 12.78
N TYR A 58 -33.99 7.18 12.51
CA TYR A 58 -33.16 6.43 11.57
C TYR A 58 -33.14 7.09 10.19
N GLU A 59 -34.29 7.55 9.72
CA GLU A 59 -34.49 8.18 8.41
C GLU A 59 -33.88 9.58 8.37
N SER A 60 -34.18 10.43 9.36
CA SER A 60 -33.75 11.84 9.37
C SER A 60 -32.25 12.02 9.64
N THR A 61 -31.60 11.03 10.25
CA THR A 61 -30.18 11.10 10.63
C THR A 61 -29.34 10.03 9.92
N LEU A 62 -29.54 8.74 10.19
CA LEU A 62 -28.61 7.70 9.74
C LEU A 62 -28.73 7.41 8.24
N LYS A 63 -29.95 7.32 7.72
CA LYS A 63 -30.20 7.12 6.30
C LYS A 63 -29.81 8.36 5.49
N ALA A 64 -30.12 9.57 5.98
CA ALA A 64 -29.72 10.81 5.34
C ALA A 64 -28.19 10.93 5.16
N LEU A 65 -27.42 10.51 6.16
CA LEU A 65 -25.95 10.47 6.08
C LEU A 65 -25.45 9.38 5.10
N ALA A 66 -26.02 8.18 5.15
CA ALA A 66 -25.66 7.10 4.21
C ALA A 66 -26.00 7.42 2.74
N ASP A 67 -27.17 8.01 2.49
CA ASP A 67 -27.63 8.39 1.15
C ASP A 67 -26.71 9.46 0.53
N VAL A 68 -26.25 10.43 1.32
CA VAL A 68 -25.32 11.47 0.84
C VAL A 68 -23.88 10.97 0.74
N GLU A 69 -23.46 10.00 1.56
CA GLU A 69 -22.15 9.35 1.45
C GLU A 69 -22.01 8.63 0.10
N VAL A 70 -23.04 7.87 -0.32
CA VAL A 70 -23.06 7.20 -1.64
C VAL A 70 -22.99 8.20 -2.80
N SER A 71 -23.82 9.27 -2.78
CA SER A 71 -23.82 10.25 -3.87
C SER A 71 -22.54 11.08 -3.92
N TYR A 72 -21.97 11.41 -2.75
CA TYR A 72 -20.70 12.12 -2.62
C TYR A 72 -19.53 11.30 -3.17
N THR A 73 -19.38 10.02 -2.79
CA THR A 73 -18.28 9.17 -3.27
C THR A 73 -18.30 9.01 -4.79
N VAL A 74 -19.48 8.80 -5.40
CA VAL A 74 -19.58 8.65 -6.86
C VAL A 74 -19.16 9.93 -7.59
N GLN A 75 -19.57 11.11 -7.11
CA GLN A 75 -19.17 12.38 -7.74
C GLN A 75 -17.71 12.76 -7.43
N ARG A 76 -17.20 12.47 -6.23
CA ARG A 76 -15.79 12.66 -5.89
C ARG A 76 -14.88 11.89 -6.84
N ASN A 77 -15.12 10.59 -7.03
CA ASN A 77 -14.29 9.71 -7.86
C ASN A 77 -14.22 10.15 -9.34
N ILE A 78 -15.20 10.95 -9.81
CA ILE A 78 -15.21 11.56 -11.14
C ILE A 78 -14.28 12.78 -11.21
N LEU A 79 -14.05 13.47 -10.08
CA LEU A 79 -13.32 14.72 -9.97
C LEU A 79 -11.85 14.56 -9.56
N ASP A 80 -11.51 13.57 -8.73
CA ASP A 80 -10.14 13.33 -8.26
C ASP A 80 -9.35 12.29 -9.07
N PHE A 81 -10.00 11.25 -9.62
CA PHE A 81 -9.32 10.23 -10.44
C PHE A 81 -8.62 10.77 -11.70
N PRO A 82 -9.13 11.80 -12.42
CA PRO A 82 -8.47 12.33 -13.61
C PRO A 82 -7.03 12.80 -13.38
N GLN A 83 -6.62 13.16 -12.16
CA GLN A 83 -5.24 13.55 -11.84
C GLN A 83 -4.22 12.42 -12.08
N HIS A 84 -4.66 11.15 -11.99
CA HIS A 84 -3.78 10.00 -12.15
C HIS A 84 -3.64 9.53 -13.61
N VAL A 85 -4.68 9.74 -14.43
CA VAL A 85 -4.80 9.09 -15.76
C VAL A 85 -5.00 10.04 -16.94
N SER A 86 -5.47 11.28 -16.74
CA SER A 86 -5.80 12.17 -17.87
C SER A 86 -4.53 12.59 -18.62
N PRO A 87 -4.49 12.51 -19.97
CA PRO A 87 -3.34 12.98 -20.74
C PRO A 87 -3.15 14.50 -20.66
N SER A 88 -4.22 15.26 -20.45
CA SER A 88 -4.17 16.73 -20.35
C SER A 88 -3.63 17.19 -18.99
N LYS A 89 -2.55 18.00 -19.02
CA LYS A 89 -1.97 18.60 -17.82
C LYS A 89 -2.95 19.50 -17.06
N ASP A 90 -3.80 20.22 -17.79
CA ASP A 90 -4.74 21.19 -17.20
C ASP A 90 -5.88 20.47 -16.47
N ILE A 91 -6.36 19.35 -17.04
CA ILE A 91 -7.31 18.45 -16.38
C ILE A 91 -6.68 17.84 -15.12
N ARG A 92 -5.44 17.33 -15.19
CA ARG A 92 -4.75 16.80 -14.00
C ARG A 92 -4.60 17.86 -12.91
N THR A 93 -4.18 19.07 -13.26
CA THR A 93 -4.01 20.19 -12.32
C THR A 93 -5.32 20.58 -11.64
N ALA A 94 -6.41 20.68 -12.41
CA ALA A 94 -7.73 21.00 -11.87
C ALA A 94 -8.28 19.88 -10.97
N SER A 95 -7.99 18.62 -11.31
CA SER A 95 -8.36 17.43 -10.53
C SER A 95 -7.59 17.33 -9.21
N THR A 96 -6.29 17.63 -9.18
CA THR A 96 -5.52 17.73 -7.92
C THR A 96 -6.01 18.87 -7.02
N GLU A 97 -6.33 20.05 -7.57
CA GLU A 97 -6.92 21.14 -6.77
C GLU A 97 -8.40 20.89 -6.39
N ALA A 98 -9.09 19.94 -7.03
CA ALA A 98 -10.40 19.45 -6.60
C ALA A 98 -10.26 18.48 -5.42
N ASP A 99 -9.43 17.44 -5.56
CA ASP A 99 -9.14 16.45 -4.50
C ASP A 99 -8.66 17.11 -3.19
N LYS A 100 -7.79 18.11 -3.30
CA LYS A 100 -7.35 18.94 -2.17
C LYS A 100 -8.51 19.64 -1.46
N LYS A 101 -9.44 20.25 -2.20
CA LYS A 101 -10.62 20.93 -1.62
C LYS A 101 -11.61 19.94 -1.02
N LEU A 102 -11.84 18.80 -1.68
CA LEU A 102 -12.70 17.73 -1.19
C LEU A 102 -12.10 17.09 0.07
N SER A 103 -10.78 16.92 0.14
CA SER A 103 -10.08 16.43 1.33
C SER A 103 -10.09 17.45 2.49
N GLU A 104 -9.98 18.76 2.21
CA GLU A 104 -10.22 19.80 3.22
C GLU A 104 -11.69 19.79 3.71
N PHE A 105 -12.65 19.55 2.81
CA PHE A 105 -14.08 19.45 3.10
C PHE A 105 -14.46 18.18 3.90
N ASP A 106 -13.87 17.02 3.61
CA ASP A 106 -14.02 15.80 4.41
C ASP A 106 -13.57 16.05 5.86
N VAL A 107 -12.49 16.81 6.04
CA VAL A 107 -12.00 17.20 7.37
C VAL A 107 -12.94 18.18 8.05
N GLU A 108 -13.60 19.10 7.32
CA GLU A 108 -14.67 19.93 7.88
C GLU A 108 -15.88 19.08 8.32
N MET A 109 -16.42 18.26 7.41
CA MET A 109 -17.65 17.48 7.65
C MET A 109 -17.46 16.41 8.73
N SER A 110 -16.31 15.72 8.75
CA SER A 110 -15.98 14.74 9.79
C SER A 110 -15.68 15.36 11.16
N MET A 111 -15.53 16.68 11.26
CA MET A 111 -15.35 17.42 12.51
C MET A 111 -16.64 18.11 13.02
N ARG A 112 -17.80 17.84 12.41
CA ARG A 112 -19.10 18.44 12.78
C ARG A 112 -19.63 17.93 14.11
N GLN A 113 -19.33 18.64 15.21
CA GLN A 113 -19.84 18.32 16.55
C GLN A 113 -21.38 18.38 16.63
N ASP A 114 -22.01 19.30 15.92
CA ASP A 114 -23.47 19.44 15.83
C ASP A 114 -24.13 18.21 15.20
N VAL A 115 -23.57 17.68 14.10
CA VAL A 115 -24.01 16.44 13.46
C VAL A 115 -23.72 15.24 14.35
N TYR A 116 -22.51 15.14 14.92
CA TYR A 116 -22.12 14.08 15.83
C TYR A 116 -23.06 13.95 17.05
N GLN A 117 -23.53 15.08 17.59
CA GLN A 117 -24.50 15.09 18.68
C GLN A 117 -25.84 14.42 18.30
N ARG A 118 -26.27 14.48 17.04
CA ARG A 118 -27.50 13.79 16.56
C ARG A 118 -27.26 12.29 16.37
N ILE A 119 -26.06 11.89 15.96
CA ILE A 119 -25.67 10.49 15.87
C ILE A 119 -25.64 9.86 17.28
N VAL A 120 -25.15 10.59 18.29
CA VAL A 120 -25.22 10.20 19.71
C VAL A 120 -26.67 10.09 20.19
N TRP A 121 -27.51 11.11 19.95
CA TRP A 121 -28.94 11.06 20.31
C TRP A 121 -29.69 9.92 19.62
N LEU A 122 -29.30 9.56 18.39
CA LEU A 122 -29.87 8.40 17.71
C LEU A 122 -29.48 7.09 18.40
N GLN A 123 -28.21 6.95 18.82
CA GLN A 123 -27.74 5.81 19.60
C GLN A 123 -28.47 5.68 20.95
N GLU A 124 -28.90 6.79 21.56
CA GLU A 124 -29.72 6.81 22.78
C GLU A 124 -31.20 6.43 22.52
N LYS A 125 -31.76 6.82 21.36
CA LYS A 125 -33.17 6.56 21.00
C LYS A 125 -33.42 5.18 20.37
N VAL A 126 -32.41 4.56 19.75
CA VAL A 126 -32.53 3.26 19.05
C VAL A 126 -32.51 2.10 20.04
N GLN A 127 -33.50 1.20 19.92
CA GLN A 127 -33.45 -0.11 20.59
C GLN A 127 -32.53 -1.06 19.81
N LYS A 128 -31.65 -1.79 20.51
CA LYS A 128 -30.58 -2.58 19.87
C LYS A 128 -31.08 -3.56 18.80
N ASP A 129 -32.26 -4.14 19.00
CA ASP A 129 -32.84 -5.17 18.13
C ASP A 129 -33.71 -4.61 17.00
N SER A 130 -33.87 -3.28 16.89
CA SER A 130 -34.76 -2.65 15.89
C SER A 130 -34.08 -2.25 14.58
N LEU A 131 -32.77 -2.48 14.43
CA LEU A 131 -32.00 -2.18 13.21
C LEU A 131 -31.42 -3.44 12.57
N LYS A 132 -31.20 -3.40 11.25
CA LYS A 132 -30.41 -4.42 10.55
C LYS A 132 -28.97 -4.44 11.10
N PRO A 133 -28.28 -5.61 11.18
CA PRO A 133 -26.93 -5.69 11.74
C PRO A 133 -25.90 -4.74 11.08
N GLU A 134 -26.02 -4.53 9.77
CA GLU A 134 -25.19 -3.57 9.03
C GLU A 134 -25.43 -2.12 9.44
N ALA A 135 -26.70 -1.72 9.65
CA ALA A 135 -27.06 -0.40 10.14
C ALA A 135 -26.58 -0.15 11.58
N VAL A 136 -26.56 -1.20 12.43
CA VAL A 136 -25.91 -1.15 13.75
C VAL A 136 -24.41 -0.90 13.58
N ARG A 137 -23.71 -1.70 12.74
CA ARG A 137 -22.27 -1.53 12.48
C ARG A 137 -21.95 -0.14 11.89
N TYR A 138 -22.80 0.43 11.04
CA TYR A 138 -22.64 1.77 10.49
C TYR A 138 -22.80 2.85 11.57
N LEU A 139 -23.85 2.78 12.40
CA LEU A 139 -24.04 3.69 13.54
C LEU A 139 -22.87 3.62 14.53
N GLU A 140 -22.42 2.41 14.90
CA GLU A 140 -21.24 2.21 15.74
C GLU A 140 -19.96 2.76 15.09
N ARG A 141 -19.79 2.60 13.78
CA ARG A 141 -18.65 3.14 13.01
C ARG A 141 -18.66 4.67 13.00
N LEU A 142 -19.80 5.33 12.79
CA LEU A 142 -19.92 6.79 12.86
C LEU A 142 -19.61 7.33 14.26
N ILE A 143 -20.16 6.71 15.31
CA ILE A 143 -19.82 7.03 16.70
C ILE A 143 -18.32 6.88 16.94
N LYS A 144 -17.72 5.77 16.49
CA LYS A 144 -16.29 5.50 16.63
C LYS A 144 -15.43 6.54 15.93
N LEU A 145 -15.78 6.94 14.70
CA LEU A 145 -15.06 7.95 13.92
C LEU A 145 -15.14 9.34 14.59
N GLY A 146 -16.31 9.76 15.06
CA GLY A 146 -16.45 11.02 15.80
C GLY A 146 -15.67 11.03 17.12
N ARG A 147 -15.60 9.90 17.83
CA ARG A 147 -14.71 9.77 19.01
C ARG A 147 -13.24 9.89 18.64
N ARG A 148 -12.81 9.26 17.54
CA ARG A 148 -11.42 9.31 17.02
C ARG A 148 -11.03 10.68 16.44
N ASN A 149 -12.01 11.49 16.03
CA ASN A 149 -11.82 12.90 15.70
C ASN A 149 -11.86 13.84 16.93
N GLY A 150 -12.18 13.33 18.12
CA GLY A 150 -12.21 14.10 19.36
C GLY A 150 -13.52 14.84 19.65
N LEU A 151 -14.61 14.59 18.90
CA LEU A 151 -15.89 15.33 19.01
C LEU A 151 -16.67 15.12 20.32
N HIS A 152 -16.10 14.33 21.23
CA HIS A 152 -16.60 14.08 22.59
C HIS A 152 -15.71 14.73 23.68
N LEU A 153 -14.72 15.53 23.26
CA LEU A 153 -13.76 16.23 24.10
C LEU A 153 -14.09 17.74 24.12
N PRO A 154 -13.57 18.51 25.09
CA PRO A 154 -13.75 19.97 25.11
C PRO A 154 -13.29 20.66 23.82
N GLU A 155 -13.95 21.75 23.45
CA GLU A 155 -13.69 22.53 22.23
C GLU A 155 -12.21 22.96 22.10
N GLU A 156 -11.58 23.37 23.20
CA GLU A 156 -10.14 23.69 23.26
C GLU A 156 -9.24 22.51 22.83
N THR A 157 -9.64 21.28 23.14
CA THR A 157 -8.94 20.05 22.72
C THR A 157 -9.22 19.74 21.26
N GLN A 158 -10.45 19.97 20.78
CA GLN A 158 -10.83 19.78 19.38
C GLN A 158 -10.07 20.72 18.44
N GLU A 159 -9.96 22.03 18.75
CA GLU A 159 -9.19 22.97 17.93
C GLU A 159 -7.68 22.65 17.94
N LYS A 160 -7.12 22.17 19.05
CA LYS A 160 -5.73 21.65 19.08
C LYS A 160 -5.55 20.43 18.15
N ILE A 161 -6.46 19.45 18.22
CA ILE A 161 -6.45 18.27 17.33
C ILE A 161 -6.58 18.68 15.86
N LYS A 162 -7.46 19.62 15.55
CA LYS A 162 -7.70 20.17 14.20
C LYS A 162 -6.47 20.89 13.64
N GLY A 163 -5.82 21.74 14.45
CA GLY A 163 -4.55 22.38 14.10
C GLY A 163 -3.44 21.37 13.80
N ILE A 164 -3.30 20.35 14.65
CA ILE A 164 -2.34 19.26 14.44
C ILE A 164 -2.67 18.45 13.17
N LYS A 165 -3.94 18.08 12.95
CA LYS A 165 -4.39 17.38 11.72
C LYS A 165 -4.02 18.18 10.46
N LYS A 166 -4.23 19.50 10.45
CA LYS A 166 -3.87 20.37 9.32
C LYS A 166 -2.35 20.40 9.07
N ARG A 167 -1.52 20.51 10.12
CA ARG A 167 -0.06 20.50 9.96
C ARG A 167 0.46 19.12 9.50
N LEU A 168 -0.06 18.03 10.06
CA LEU A 168 0.25 16.67 9.61
C LEU A 168 -0.06 16.45 8.12
N SER A 169 -1.21 16.93 7.64
CA SER A 169 -1.58 16.83 6.22
C SER A 169 -0.58 17.53 5.31
N LEU A 170 -0.21 18.78 5.62
CA LEU A 170 0.79 19.54 4.85
C LEU A 170 2.16 18.84 4.85
N LEU A 171 2.63 18.40 6.03
CA LEU A 171 3.89 17.66 6.16
C LEU A 171 3.92 16.36 5.33
N CYS A 172 2.81 15.61 5.30
CA CYS A 172 2.70 14.41 4.48
C CYS A 172 2.69 14.72 2.97
N ILE A 173 2.09 15.83 2.55
CA ILE A 173 2.14 16.30 1.16
C ILE A 173 3.58 16.67 0.78
N ASP A 174 4.24 17.51 1.58
CA ASP A 174 5.61 17.97 1.34
C ASP A 174 6.61 16.80 1.29
N PHE A 175 6.53 15.84 2.22
CA PHE A 175 7.40 14.65 2.26
C PHE A 175 7.36 13.84 0.95
N ASN A 176 6.15 13.59 0.43
CA ASN A 176 5.95 12.82 -0.80
C ASN A 176 6.29 13.66 -2.04
N LYS A 177 5.94 14.94 -2.04
CA LYS A 177 6.28 15.90 -3.09
C LYS A 177 7.79 15.95 -3.31
N ASN A 178 8.58 16.10 -2.24
CA ASN A 178 10.05 16.14 -2.31
C ASN A 178 10.61 14.90 -3.05
N LEU A 179 10.17 13.69 -2.70
CA LEU A 179 10.61 12.44 -3.31
C LEU A 179 10.14 12.25 -4.76
N ASN A 180 8.99 12.83 -5.11
CA ASN A 180 8.44 12.80 -6.46
C ASN A 180 9.15 13.81 -7.38
N GLU A 181 9.39 15.04 -6.90
CA GLU A 181 10.06 16.12 -7.63
C GLU A 181 11.59 15.99 -7.67
N ASP A 182 12.20 15.14 -6.84
CA ASP A 182 13.62 14.76 -6.95
C ASP A 182 13.99 14.38 -8.39
N THR A 183 15.02 15.04 -8.93
CA THR A 183 15.55 14.80 -10.29
C THR A 183 17.00 14.32 -10.28
N THR A 184 17.51 13.90 -9.11
CA THR A 184 18.90 13.48 -8.93
C THR A 184 19.28 12.35 -9.88
N PHE A 185 20.45 12.51 -10.50
CA PHE A 185 21.05 11.56 -11.43
C PHE A 185 22.56 11.46 -11.20
N LEU A 186 23.14 10.35 -11.66
CA LEU A 186 24.57 10.11 -11.64
C LEU A 186 25.06 9.82 -13.08
N PRO A 187 26.12 10.50 -13.56
CA PRO A 187 26.68 10.26 -14.88
C PRO A 187 27.74 9.14 -14.84
N PHE A 188 27.54 8.09 -15.65
CA PHE A 188 28.43 6.93 -15.72
C PHE A 188 28.94 6.67 -17.14
N THR A 189 30.14 6.10 -17.26
CA THR A 189 30.61 5.58 -18.56
C THR A 189 29.96 4.22 -18.90
N ARG A 190 30.17 3.72 -20.13
CA ARG A 190 29.66 2.40 -20.54
C ARG A 190 30.26 1.26 -19.72
N GLU A 191 31.51 1.42 -19.33
CA GLU A 191 32.30 0.48 -18.54
C GLU A 191 31.82 0.46 -17.08
N GLU A 192 31.52 1.63 -16.50
CA GLU A 192 30.90 1.74 -15.17
C GLU A 192 29.50 1.08 -15.12
N LEU A 193 28.79 1.01 -16.25
CA LEU A 193 27.47 0.35 -16.37
C LEU A 193 27.54 -1.14 -16.78
N GLY A 194 28.73 -1.76 -16.73
CA GLY A 194 28.93 -3.16 -17.12
C GLY A 194 27.92 -4.15 -16.50
N GLY A 195 27.35 -5.02 -17.33
CA GLY A 195 26.32 -5.99 -16.97
C GLY A 195 24.88 -5.57 -17.27
N LEU A 196 24.65 -4.29 -17.59
CA LEU A 196 23.33 -3.82 -18.02
C LEU A 196 23.05 -4.16 -19.51
N PRO A 197 21.80 -4.54 -19.87
CA PRO A 197 21.41 -4.82 -21.26
C PRO A 197 21.52 -3.61 -22.20
N GLU A 198 21.72 -3.86 -23.50
CA GLU A 198 21.81 -2.80 -24.52
C GLU A 198 20.50 -2.00 -24.67
N ASP A 199 19.32 -2.64 -24.53
CA ASP A 199 18.02 -1.94 -24.55
C ASP A 199 17.86 -0.99 -23.35
N PHE A 200 18.54 -1.27 -22.23
CA PHE A 200 18.64 -0.35 -21.10
C PHE A 200 19.65 0.77 -21.38
N LEU A 201 20.86 0.46 -21.86
CA LEU A 201 21.88 1.49 -22.13
C LEU A 201 21.42 2.50 -23.20
N ASN A 202 20.68 2.04 -24.21
CA ASN A 202 20.17 2.89 -25.30
C ASN A 202 18.91 3.69 -24.93
N SER A 203 18.28 3.45 -23.77
CA SER A 203 17.14 4.26 -23.29
C SER A 203 17.56 5.42 -22.37
N LEU A 204 18.81 5.44 -21.91
CA LEU A 204 19.36 6.49 -21.08
C LEU A 204 19.70 7.75 -21.89
N GLU A 205 19.33 8.92 -21.36
CA GLU A 205 19.84 10.21 -21.84
C GLU A 205 21.37 10.28 -21.68
N LYS A 206 22.04 11.09 -22.51
CA LYS A 206 23.45 11.43 -22.35
C LYS A 206 23.65 12.82 -21.76
N THR A 207 24.74 13.00 -21.03
CA THR A 207 25.26 14.32 -20.63
C THR A 207 26.14 14.93 -21.74
N GLU A 208 26.52 16.19 -21.59
CA GLU A 208 27.45 16.88 -22.52
C GLU A 208 28.81 16.16 -22.62
N ASP A 209 29.30 15.55 -21.52
CA ASP A 209 30.49 14.69 -21.49
C ASP A 209 30.28 13.27 -22.09
N GLU A 210 29.25 13.06 -22.92
CA GLU A 210 28.86 11.77 -23.55
C GLU A 210 28.58 10.58 -22.59
N LYS A 211 28.58 10.81 -21.27
CA LYS A 211 28.23 9.82 -20.24
C LYS A 211 26.72 9.56 -20.17
N PHE A 212 26.35 8.35 -19.75
CA PHE A 212 24.96 7.94 -19.55
C PHE A 212 24.40 8.50 -18.24
N LYS A 213 23.21 9.13 -18.30
CA LYS A 213 22.52 9.79 -17.20
C LYS A 213 21.59 8.81 -16.49
N VAL A 214 22.04 8.22 -15.38
CA VAL A 214 21.23 7.30 -14.57
C VAL A 214 20.50 8.09 -13.48
N THR A 215 19.17 8.23 -13.60
CA THR A 215 18.33 8.85 -12.56
C THR A 215 18.01 7.88 -11.42
N LEU A 216 17.65 8.40 -10.24
CA LEU A 216 17.28 7.60 -9.07
C LEU A 216 15.83 7.06 -9.09
N LYS A 217 15.12 7.16 -10.23
CA LYS A 217 13.75 6.63 -10.36
C LYS A 217 13.76 5.12 -10.58
N TYR A 218 12.68 4.45 -10.17
CA TYR A 218 12.58 2.99 -10.11
C TYR A 218 12.96 2.24 -11.42
N PRO A 219 12.60 2.73 -12.64
CA PRO A 219 12.99 2.08 -13.89
C PRO A 219 14.50 1.98 -14.12
N HIS A 220 15.31 2.85 -13.50
CA HIS A 220 16.78 2.80 -13.60
C HIS A 220 17.41 2.12 -12.39
N TYR A 221 16.93 2.45 -11.18
CA TYR A 221 17.49 1.98 -9.91
C TYR A 221 17.45 0.45 -9.77
N PHE A 222 16.31 -0.18 -10.05
CA PHE A 222 16.17 -1.63 -9.84
C PHE A 222 16.95 -2.46 -10.86
N PRO A 223 16.95 -2.18 -12.18
CA PRO A 223 17.80 -2.91 -13.12
C PRO A 223 19.30 -2.74 -12.82
N LEU A 224 19.75 -1.54 -12.43
CA LEU A 224 21.15 -1.31 -12.08
C LEU A 224 21.57 -2.13 -10.87
N LEU A 225 20.85 -2.06 -9.75
CA LEU A 225 21.21 -2.85 -8.57
C LEU A 225 20.96 -4.37 -8.73
N LYS A 226 20.18 -4.82 -9.71
CA LYS A 226 20.03 -6.26 -10.03
C LYS A 226 21.08 -6.79 -11.01
N LYS A 227 21.56 -5.98 -11.98
CA LYS A 227 22.37 -6.48 -13.12
C LYS A 227 23.74 -5.82 -13.31
N CYS A 228 23.99 -4.63 -12.76
CA CYS A 228 25.30 -4.00 -12.89
C CYS A 228 26.34 -4.73 -12.03
N HIS A 229 27.37 -5.28 -12.68
CA HIS A 229 28.42 -6.06 -12.04
C HIS A 229 29.59 -5.21 -11.50
N VAL A 230 29.50 -3.89 -11.59
CA VAL A 230 30.52 -2.96 -11.08
C VAL A 230 30.11 -2.53 -9.67
N PRO A 231 30.84 -2.94 -8.60
CA PRO A 231 30.40 -2.71 -7.22
C PRO A 231 30.36 -1.23 -6.85
N GLU A 232 31.32 -0.43 -7.32
CA GLU A 232 31.34 1.03 -7.09
C GLU A 232 30.13 1.75 -7.69
N THR A 233 29.67 1.32 -8.87
CA THR A 233 28.47 1.87 -9.51
C THR A 233 27.23 1.53 -8.68
N ARG A 234 27.12 0.28 -8.19
CA ARG A 234 26.05 -0.10 -7.26
C ARG A 234 26.09 0.71 -5.97
N ARG A 235 27.28 0.88 -5.36
CA ARG A 235 27.48 1.63 -4.11
C ARG A 235 27.04 3.09 -4.25
N LYS A 236 27.57 3.82 -5.25
CA LYS A 236 27.20 5.23 -5.52
C LYS A 236 25.69 5.41 -5.71
N VAL A 237 25.03 4.46 -6.40
CA VAL A 237 23.59 4.53 -6.72
C VAL A 237 22.72 4.17 -5.51
N GLU A 238 23.11 3.21 -4.69
CA GLU A 238 22.42 2.87 -3.43
C GLU A 238 22.53 3.99 -2.39
N GLU A 239 23.75 4.52 -2.20
CA GLU A 239 24.04 5.67 -1.33
C GLU A 239 23.20 6.88 -1.74
N ALA A 240 23.21 7.27 -3.01
CA ALA A 240 22.41 8.39 -3.50
C ALA A 240 20.90 8.13 -3.38
N PHE A 241 20.41 6.92 -3.70
CA PHE A 241 18.98 6.57 -3.62
C PHE A 241 18.44 6.66 -2.18
N ASN A 242 19.24 6.25 -1.18
CA ASN A 242 18.90 6.31 0.24
C ASN A 242 19.32 7.63 0.92
N CYS A 243 19.81 8.61 0.17
CA CYS A 243 20.11 9.99 0.61
C CYS A 243 19.18 11.06 -0.02
N ARG A 244 18.21 10.67 -0.86
CA ARG A 244 17.26 11.61 -1.49
C ARG A 244 16.46 12.38 -0.43
N CYS A 245 16.40 13.70 -0.61
CA CYS A 245 15.64 14.63 0.26
C CYS A 245 16.00 14.49 1.76
N LYS A 246 17.24 14.07 2.07
CA LYS A 246 17.63 13.65 3.42
C LYS A 246 17.37 14.74 4.44
N GLU A 247 17.88 15.96 4.23
CA GLU A 247 17.81 17.01 5.25
C GLU A 247 16.37 17.52 5.43
N GLU A 248 15.63 17.69 4.33
CA GLU A 248 14.24 18.15 4.30
C GLU A 248 13.30 17.13 4.95
N ASN A 249 13.38 15.86 4.50
CA ASN A 249 12.49 14.80 4.98
C ASN A 249 12.88 14.30 6.37
N CYS A 250 14.14 14.45 6.83
CA CYS A 250 14.49 14.25 8.23
C CYS A 250 13.79 15.26 9.16
N ALA A 251 13.77 16.54 8.78
CA ALA A 251 13.08 17.57 9.56
C ALA A 251 11.56 17.32 9.59
N ILE A 252 10.97 17.02 8.43
CA ILE A 252 9.55 16.67 8.31
C ILE A 252 9.19 15.42 9.14
N LEU A 253 9.99 14.34 9.07
CA LEU A 253 9.70 13.10 9.78
C LEU A 253 9.76 13.26 11.31
N ARG A 254 10.70 14.05 11.83
CA ARG A 254 10.76 14.40 13.25
C ARG A 254 9.50 15.14 13.70
N GLU A 255 9.03 16.12 12.91
CA GLU A 255 7.79 16.84 13.23
C GLU A 255 6.54 15.94 13.11
N LEU A 256 6.46 15.09 12.08
CA LEU A 256 5.38 14.10 11.91
C LEU A 256 5.25 13.17 13.12
N VAL A 257 6.37 12.60 13.59
CA VAL A 257 6.39 11.70 14.77
C VAL A 257 5.91 12.44 16.03
N THR A 258 6.46 13.63 16.30
CA THR A 258 6.06 14.45 17.46
C THR A 258 4.56 14.80 17.42
N LEU A 259 4.06 15.29 16.29
CA LEU A 259 2.66 15.69 16.12
C LEU A 259 1.70 14.48 16.16
N ARG A 260 2.10 13.33 15.60
CA ARG A 260 1.33 12.07 15.71
C ARG A 260 1.15 11.66 17.16
N ALA A 261 2.24 11.65 17.96
CA ALA A 261 2.20 11.30 19.38
C ALA A 261 1.40 12.29 20.23
N GLN A 262 1.50 13.61 19.95
CA GLN A 262 0.67 14.62 20.61
C GLN A 262 -0.82 14.41 20.31
N LYS A 263 -1.19 14.22 19.03
CA LYS A 263 -2.56 13.95 18.59
C LYS A 263 -3.14 12.70 19.24
N SER A 264 -2.40 11.58 19.26
CA SER A 264 -2.90 10.34 19.87
C SER A 264 -3.08 10.49 21.39
N SER A 265 -2.17 11.21 22.07
CA SER A 265 -2.30 11.51 23.50
C SER A 265 -3.51 12.38 23.82
N LEU A 266 -3.82 13.40 22.99
CA LEU A 266 -5.03 14.22 23.15
C LEU A 266 -6.32 13.41 22.92
N LEU A 267 -6.25 12.34 22.14
CA LEU A 267 -7.35 11.40 21.87
C LEU A 267 -7.43 10.24 22.89
N GLY A 268 -6.56 10.22 23.91
CA GLY A 268 -6.58 9.23 24.99
C GLY A 268 -5.77 7.94 24.75
N PHE A 269 -4.93 7.89 23.71
CA PHE A 269 -4.10 6.72 23.37
C PHE A 269 -2.65 6.91 23.84
N SER A 270 -2.01 5.81 24.27
CA SER A 270 -0.61 5.77 24.71
C SER A 270 0.38 6.10 23.60
N THR A 271 0.08 5.67 22.37
CA THR A 271 0.94 5.82 21.19
C THR A 271 0.09 6.15 19.95
N HIS A 272 0.73 6.62 18.87
CA HIS A 272 0.02 6.76 17.60
C HIS A 272 -0.27 5.40 16.96
N ALA A 273 0.59 4.40 17.19
CA ALA A 273 0.31 3.03 16.75
C ALA A 273 -0.98 2.49 17.38
N ASP A 274 -1.17 2.57 18.70
CA ASP A 274 -2.41 2.12 19.35
C ASP A 274 -3.65 2.90 18.86
N TYR A 275 -3.50 4.20 18.59
CA TYR A 275 -4.55 5.00 17.93
C TYR A 275 -4.89 4.46 16.54
N VAL A 276 -3.92 4.07 15.71
CA VAL A 276 -4.22 3.55 14.36
C VAL A 276 -4.79 2.14 14.43
N LEU A 277 -4.14 1.25 15.18
CA LEU A 277 -4.38 -0.18 15.22
C LEU A 277 -5.74 -0.58 15.81
N GLU A 278 -6.38 0.30 16.58
CA GLU A 278 -7.77 0.12 17.05
C GLU A 278 -8.75 -0.23 15.91
N MET A 279 -8.51 0.29 14.71
CA MET A 279 -9.35 0.08 13.51
C MET A 279 -8.86 -1.07 12.60
N ASN A 280 -7.74 -1.70 12.94
CA ASN A 280 -7.16 -2.84 12.20
C ASN A 280 -7.65 -4.19 12.76
N MET A 281 -7.32 -5.31 12.11
CA MET A 281 -7.51 -6.66 12.63
C MET A 281 -6.59 -6.93 13.84
N ALA A 282 -5.33 -6.47 13.82
CA ALA A 282 -4.34 -6.68 14.89
C ALA A 282 -4.63 -5.96 16.24
N LYS A 283 -5.51 -4.95 16.26
CA LYS A 283 -5.98 -4.16 17.43
C LYS A 283 -4.96 -3.36 18.24
N THR A 284 -3.73 -3.82 18.48
CA THR A 284 -2.78 -3.19 19.41
C THR A 284 -1.33 -3.25 18.92
N SER A 285 -0.52 -2.27 19.32
CA SER A 285 0.92 -2.25 18.99
C SER A 285 1.68 -3.46 19.53
N LYS A 286 1.24 -4.00 20.69
CA LYS A 286 1.81 -5.20 21.29
C LYS A 286 1.62 -6.44 20.41
N GLU A 287 0.42 -6.63 19.85
CA GLU A 287 0.12 -7.79 18.99
C GLU A 287 0.97 -7.76 17.72
N VAL A 288 1.10 -6.58 17.10
CA VAL A 288 1.97 -6.35 15.95
C VAL A 288 3.45 -6.61 16.29
N ALA A 289 3.92 -6.18 17.47
CA ALA A 289 5.28 -6.46 17.93
C ALA A 289 5.52 -7.97 18.08
N THR A 290 4.64 -8.69 18.77
CA THR A 290 4.72 -10.16 18.95
C THR A 290 4.69 -10.90 17.61
N PHE A 291 3.81 -10.51 16.68
CA PHE A 291 3.77 -11.07 15.32
C PHE A 291 5.11 -10.88 14.58
N LEU A 292 5.67 -9.67 14.59
CA LEU A 292 6.93 -9.37 13.91
C LEU A 292 8.16 -9.99 14.60
N ASP A 293 8.14 -10.16 15.92
CA ASP A 293 9.17 -10.87 16.70
C ASP A 293 9.17 -12.37 16.37
N GLU A 294 8.00 -13.02 16.45
CA GLU A 294 7.87 -14.44 16.14
C GLU A 294 8.22 -14.76 14.68
N LEU A 295 7.78 -13.93 13.73
CA LEU A 295 8.07 -14.13 12.31
C LEU A 295 9.58 -13.95 12.02
N ALA A 296 10.24 -12.96 12.66
CA ALA A 296 11.69 -12.81 12.57
C ALA A 296 12.43 -14.02 13.15
N GLN A 297 12.00 -14.53 14.32
CA GLN A 297 12.59 -15.70 14.95
C GLN A 297 12.45 -16.95 14.07
N LYS A 298 11.30 -17.16 13.43
CA LYS A 298 11.02 -18.29 12.54
C LYS A 298 11.82 -18.21 11.22
N LEU A 299 12.03 -17.00 10.68
CA LEU A 299 12.77 -16.78 9.43
C LEU A 299 14.29 -16.68 9.61
N LYS A 300 14.79 -16.39 10.82
CA LYS A 300 16.23 -16.20 11.09
C LYS A 300 17.12 -17.33 10.53
N PRO A 301 16.83 -18.64 10.71
CA PRO A 301 17.68 -19.71 10.18
C PRO A 301 17.74 -19.73 8.64
N LEU A 302 16.65 -19.36 7.97
CA LEU A 302 16.61 -19.25 6.51
C LEU A 302 17.43 -18.03 6.03
N GLY A 303 17.30 -16.88 6.70
CA GLY A 303 18.14 -15.72 6.43
C GLY A 303 19.63 -15.96 6.65
N GLU A 304 20.00 -16.79 7.64
CA GLU A 304 21.39 -17.22 7.86
C GLU A 304 21.91 -18.09 6.70
N GLN A 305 21.09 -19.02 6.19
CA GLN A 305 21.42 -19.86 5.02
C GLN A 305 21.55 -19.02 3.73
N GLU A 306 20.58 -18.12 3.47
CA GLU A 306 20.59 -17.27 2.28
C GLU A 306 21.78 -16.28 2.29
N ARG A 307 22.15 -15.72 3.44
CA ARG A 307 23.38 -14.90 3.57
C ARG A 307 24.64 -15.71 3.29
N ALA A 308 24.73 -16.96 3.77
CA ALA A 308 25.89 -17.81 3.50
C ALA A 308 26.07 -18.08 1.99
N VAL A 309 24.97 -18.33 1.26
CA VAL A 309 24.99 -18.49 -0.20
C VAL A 309 25.42 -17.19 -0.90
N ILE A 310 24.82 -16.05 -0.53
CA ILE A 310 25.15 -14.74 -1.11
C ILE A 310 26.62 -14.36 -0.88
N LEU A 311 27.17 -14.64 0.31
CA LEU A 311 28.55 -14.29 0.65
C LEU A 311 29.57 -15.11 -0.15
N GLU A 312 29.32 -16.41 -0.36
CA GLU A 312 30.20 -17.27 -1.16
C GLU A 312 30.06 -16.97 -2.68
N LEU A 313 28.88 -16.58 -3.16
CA LEU A 313 28.71 -16.03 -4.52
C LEU A 313 29.54 -14.75 -4.72
N LYS A 314 29.45 -13.80 -3.78
CA LYS A 314 30.23 -12.56 -3.80
C LYS A 314 31.73 -12.85 -3.82
N LYS A 315 32.21 -13.73 -2.92
CA LYS A 315 33.62 -14.16 -2.88
C LYS A 315 34.08 -14.75 -4.22
N THR A 316 33.33 -15.72 -4.73
CA THR A 316 33.62 -16.40 -6.02
C THR A 316 33.68 -15.40 -7.18
N GLU A 317 32.81 -14.39 -7.20
CA GLU A 317 32.82 -13.38 -8.24
C GLU A 317 33.93 -12.34 -8.09
N CYS A 318 34.25 -11.92 -6.87
CA CYS A 318 35.40 -11.07 -6.60
C CYS A 318 36.71 -11.73 -7.09
N GLU A 319 36.93 -13.00 -6.72
CA GLU A 319 38.05 -13.82 -7.20
C GLU A 319 38.06 -13.92 -8.74
N LYS A 320 36.91 -14.22 -9.36
CA LYS A 320 36.76 -14.36 -10.83
C LYS A 320 36.99 -13.05 -11.60
N ARG A 321 36.71 -11.90 -11.01
CA ARG A 321 36.83 -10.57 -11.66
C ARG A 321 38.09 -9.80 -11.27
N GLY A 322 38.88 -10.29 -10.31
CA GLY A 322 40.02 -9.54 -9.75
C GLY A 322 39.59 -8.31 -8.95
N LEU A 323 38.48 -8.40 -8.23
CA LEU A 323 37.97 -7.37 -7.33
C LEU A 323 38.30 -7.71 -5.88
N ASP A 324 38.48 -6.71 -5.04
CA ASP A 324 38.66 -6.91 -3.60
C ASP A 324 37.42 -7.54 -2.96
N PHE A 325 37.63 -8.41 -1.96
CA PHE A 325 36.58 -9.03 -1.16
C PHE A 325 36.65 -8.55 0.29
N ASP A 326 35.62 -7.84 0.73
CA ASP A 326 35.51 -7.21 2.05
C ASP A 326 35.05 -8.16 3.18
N GLY A 327 34.71 -9.41 2.85
CA GLY A 327 34.22 -10.40 3.82
C GLY A 327 32.77 -10.21 4.28
N GLN A 328 32.01 -9.26 3.71
CA GLN A 328 30.65 -8.93 4.16
C GLN A 328 29.66 -8.74 3.01
N ILE A 329 28.37 -8.67 3.34
CA ILE A 329 27.29 -8.32 2.40
C ILE A 329 26.92 -6.87 2.67
N ASN A 330 27.02 -5.99 1.67
CA ASN A 330 26.61 -4.59 1.79
C ASN A 330 25.19 -4.38 1.25
N ALA A 331 24.55 -3.26 1.60
CA ALA A 331 23.22 -2.91 1.10
C ALA A 331 23.14 -2.88 -0.45
N TRP A 332 24.19 -2.40 -1.12
CA TRP A 332 24.32 -2.36 -2.58
C TRP A 332 24.66 -3.70 -3.24
N ASP A 333 24.99 -4.73 -2.46
CA ASP A 333 25.26 -6.09 -2.96
C ASP A 333 24.01 -6.96 -2.95
N MET A 334 23.08 -6.73 -2.02
CA MET A 334 21.88 -7.55 -1.80
C MET A 334 21.07 -7.84 -3.06
N ARG A 335 20.62 -6.81 -3.78
CA ARG A 335 19.76 -6.99 -4.97
C ARG A 335 20.48 -7.70 -6.12
N TYR A 336 21.80 -7.59 -6.17
CA TYR A 336 22.64 -8.17 -7.20
C TYR A 336 22.79 -9.68 -6.98
N TYR A 337 23.17 -10.09 -5.76
CA TYR A 337 23.33 -11.51 -5.46
C TYR A 337 22.00 -12.24 -5.24
N MET A 338 20.94 -11.58 -4.77
CA MET A 338 19.58 -12.17 -4.81
C MET A 338 19.17 -12.52 -6.25
N ASN A 339 19.47 -11.64 -7.23
CA ASN A 339 19.23 -11.91 -8.64
C ASN A 339 20.12 -13.06 -9.16
N GLN A 340 21.39 -13.13 -8.75
CA GLN A 340 22.25 -14.28 -9.07
C GLN A 340 21.78 -15.60 -8.45
N VAL A 341 21.14 -15.60 -7.27
CA VAL A 341 20.53 -16.80 -6.69
C VAL A 341 19.36 -17.28 -7.55
N GLU A 342 18.48 -16.37 -8.00
CA GLU A 342 17.40 -16.69 -8.96
C GLU A 342 17.96 -17.30 -10.27
N GLU A 343 18.98 -16.65 -10.86
CA GLU A 343 19.58 -17.06 -12.13
C GLU A 343 20.40 -18.36 -12.03
N THR A 344 21.21 -18.55 -10.97
CA THR A 344 22.13 -19.70 -10.86
C THR A 344 21.55 -20.90 -10.11
N CYS A 345 20.80 -20.69 -9.02
CA CYS A 345 20.27 -21.79 -8.19
C CYS A 345 18.90 -22.30 -8.67
N TYR A 346 18.14 -21.47 -9.41
CA TYR A 346 16.81 -21.83 -9.92
C TYR A 346 16.70 -21.79 -11.45
N SER A 347 17.66 -21.18 -12.16
CA SER A 347 17.74 -21.17 -13.63
C SER A 347 16.52 -20.54 -14.32
N VAL A 348 16.01 -19.44 -13.78
CA VAL A 348 14.90 -18.67 -14.34
C VAL A 348 15.41 -17.37 -14.96
N ASP A 349 15.39 -17.27 -16.28
CA ASP A 349 15.69 -16.03 -16.99
C ASP A 349 14.44 -15.14 -17.07
N GLN A 350 14.45 -14.05 -16.30
CA GLN A 350 13.39 -13.04 -16.27
C GLN A 350 13.20 -12.34 -17.65
N ASN A 351 14.23 -12.30 -18.51
CA ASN A 351 14.13 -11.73 -19.86
C ASN A 351 13.40 -12.66 -20.84
N LEU A 352 13.48 -13.97 -20.64
CA LEU A 352 12.72 -14.96 -21.40
C LEU A 352 11.28 -15.04 -20.88
N LEU A 353 11.11 -15.01 -19.55
CA LEU A 353 9.81 -15.11 -18.90
C LEU A 353 8.83 -13.99 -19.31
N LYS A 354 9.32 -12.75 -19.44
CA LYS A 354 8.49 -11.59 -19.83
C LYS A 354 7.83 -11.70 -21.21
N GLU A 355 8.32 -12.56 -22.11
CA GLU A 355 7.76 -12.75 -23.46
C GLU A 355 6.41 -13.51 -23.47
N TYR A 356 5.92 -13.93 -22.31
CA TYR A 356 4.73 -14.78 -22.15
C TYR A 356 3.53 -14.10 -21.43
N PHE A 357 3.65 -12.86 -20.93
CA PHE A 357 2.65 -12.24 -20.02
C PHE A 357 2.28 -10.76 -20.36
N PRO A 358 1.20 -10.49 -21.11
CA PRO A 358 0.58 -9.16 -21.27
C PRO A 358 -0.51 -8.87 -20.19
N MET A 359 -0.91 -7.60 -20.00
CA MET A 359 -1.69 -7.18 -18.80
C MET A 359 -2.71 -6.03 -19.04
N GLN A 360 -3.96 -6.19 -18.56
CA GLN A 360 -5.02 -5.16 -18.40
C GLN A 360 -6.02 -5.57 -17.28
N ALA A 361 -6.68 -4.61 -16.60
CA ALA A 361 -7.75 -4.83 -15.60
C ALA A 361 -8.57 -3.54 -15.31
N GLU A 362 -9.77 -3.66 -14.70
CA GLU A 362 -10.75 -2.55 -14.52
C GLU A 362 -11.49 -2.53 -13.14
N PHE A 363 -11.48 -1.35 -12.49
CA PHE A 363 -12.44 -0.75 -11.51
C PHE A 363 -12.79 -1.36 -10.12
N ALA A 364 -13.15 -0.41 -9.23
CA ALA A 364 -13.89 -0.49 -7.95
C ALA A 364 -14.57 0.90 -7.74
N MET A 365 -15.28 1.33 -6.68
CA MET A 365 -15.61 0.88 -5.31
C MET A 365 -17.04 1.42 -4.98
N PHE A 366 -17.74 1.18 -3.86
CA PHE A 366 -17.43 0.53 -2.57
C PHE A 366 -17.30 -1.00 -2.62
N SER A 367 -17.75 -1.62 -3.71
CA SER A 367 -17.30 -2.96 -4.13
C SER A 367 -15.77 -3.11 -3.99
N GLY A 368 -15.26 -4.33 -3.85
CA GLY A 368 -13.81 -4.53 -3.72
C GLY A 368 -13.26 -4.28 -2.32
N THR A 369 -12.49 -3.20 -2.09
CA THR A 369 -11.40 -3.18 -1.10
C THR A 369 -11.61 -2.32 0.16
N HIS A 370 -12.82 -1.86 0.47
CA HIS A 370 -13.10 -1.11 1.72
C HIS A 370 -13.21 -1.98 3.00
N VAL A 371 -12.15 -2.74 3.31
CA VAL A 371 -12.00 -3.57 4.51
C VAL A 371 -10.96 -3.00 5.50
N GLU A 372 -10.78 -3.62 6.65
CA GLU A 372 -9.68 -3.32 7.58
C GLU A 372 -8.31 -3.38 6.85
N ARG A 373 -7.44 -2.36 7.00
CA ARG A 373 -6.27 -2.15 6.10
C ARG A 373 -5.15 -3.20 6.21
N ASP A 374 -5.10 -3.97 7.29
CA ASP A 374 -4.23 -5.14 7.46
C ASP A 374 -4.86 -6.44 6.91
N PHE A 375 -6.09 -6.37 6.39
CA PHE A 375 -6.76 -7.42 5.63
C PHE A 375 -6.95 -7.06 4.14
N VAL A 376 -6.79 -5.79 3.74
CA VAL A 376 -7.08 -5.34 2.36
C VAL A 376 -6.25 -6.03 1.29
N GLU A 377 -5.01 -6.41 1.60
CA GLU A 377 -4.13 -7.13 0.69
C GLU A 377 -4.28 -8.67 0.80
N ALA A 378 -5.08 -9.18 1.74
CA ALA A 378 -5.22 -10.63 1.90
C ALA A 378 -5.94 -11.28 0.70
N PRO A 379 -6.99 -10.68 0.08
CA PRO A 379 -7.57 -11.19 -1.16
C PRO A 379 -6.60 -11.13 -2.36
N SER A 380 -5.82 -10.05 -2.52
CA SER A 380 -4.86 -9.89 -3.62
C SER A 380 -3.71 -10.90 -3.49
N GLN A 381 -3.05 -10.96 -2.33
CA GLN A 381 -1.96 -11.91 -2.07
C GLN A 381 -2.44 -13.38 -2.06
N MET A 382 -3.70 -13.64 -1.68
CA MET A 382 -4.28 -14.98 -1.85
C MET A 382 -4.36 -15.33 -3.35
N LEU A 383 -4.81 -14.41 -4.20
CA LEU A 383 -4.90 -14.60 -5.65
C LEU A 383 -3.52 -14.67 -6.33
N GLU A 384 -2.48 -14.04 -5.79
CA GLU A 384 -1.10 -14.21 -6.28
C GLU A 384 -0.64 -15.67 -6.27
N ASN A 385 -1.19 -16.53 -5.41
CA ASN A 385 -0.88 -17.96 -5.46
C ASN A 385 -1.19 -18.61 -6.83
N TRP A 386 -2.14 -18.08 -7.61
CA TRP A 386 -2.42 -18.60 -8.95
C TRP A 386 -1.27 -18.38 -9.94
N VAL A 387 -0.48 -17.31 -9.82
CA VAL A 387 0.73 -17.12 -10.68
C VAL A 387 1.90 -18.02 -10.26
N TRP A 388 1.69 -18.92 -9.29
CA TRP A 388 2.65 -19.94 -8.84
C TRP A 388 2.10 -21.37 -8.94
N GLU A 389 0.95 -21.57 -9.60
CA GLU A 389 0.35 -22.90 -9.83
C GLU A 389 0.39 -23.26 -11.32
N LYS A 390 0.72 -24.52 -11.62
CA LYS A 390 0.93 -25.02 -13.00
C LYS A 390 -0.28 -24.80 -13.92
N GLU A 391 -1.49 -25.13 -13.46
CA GLU A 391 -2.69 -25.09 -14.29
C GLU A 391 -3.15 -23.65 -14.62
N PRO A 392 -3.22 -22.70 -13.67
CA PRO A 392 -3.44 -21.28 -14.01
C PRO A 392 -2.33 -20.69 -14.90
N LEU A 393 -1.04 -20.96 -14.63
CA LEU A 393 0.06 -20.44 -15.44
C LEU A 393 -0.07 -20.85 -16.91
N LEU A 394 -0.35 -22.13 -17.20
CA LEU A 394 -0.60 -22.64 -18.55
C LEU A 394 -1.82 -21.99 -19.25
N ARG A 395 -2.74 -21.38 -18.49
CA ARG A 395 -3.90 -20.64 -19.02
C ARG A 395 -3.65 -19.14 -19.21
N MET A 396 -2.54 -18.61 -18.66
CA MET A 396 -2.16 -17.19 -18.74
C MET A 396 -0.96 -16.97 -19.68
N SER A 397 -0.10 -17.99 -19.88
CA SER A 397 1.11 -17.90 -20.70
C SER A 397 0.91 -18.35 -22.15
N GLN A 398 1.31 -17.54 -23.13
CA GLN A 398 1.49 -17.97 -24.52
C GLN A 398 2.64 -17.20 -25.17
N HIS A 399 3.52 -17.87 -25.92
CA HIS A 399 4.63 -17.22 -26.61
C HIS A 399 4.11 -16.29 -27.71
N TYR A 400 4.35 -14.98 -27.59
CA TYR A 400 3.78 -13.94 -28.45
C TYR A 400 3.94 -14.14 -29.97
N ARG A 401 5.08 -14.64 -30.46
CA ARG A 401 5.29 -14.95 -31.90
C ARG A 401 4.75 -16.31 -32.35
N THR A 402 4.98 -17.38 -31.59
CA THR A 402 4.77 -18.76 -32.07
C THR A 402 3.45 -19.39 -31.64
N GLY A 403 2.74 -18.77 -30.68
CA GLY A 403 1.57 -19.35 -30.06
C GLY A 403 1.86 -20.55 -29.14
N SER A 404 3.14 -20.88 -28.89
CA SER A 404 3.53 -22.05 -28.09
C SER A 404 3.25 -21.85 -26.60
N ALA A 405 2.89 -22.93 -25.91
CA ALA A 405 2.83 -22.96 -24.44
C ALA A 405 4.24 -22.91 -23.83
N ILE A 406 4.32 -22.52 -22.55
CA ILE A 406 5.58 -22.55 -21.77
C ILE A 406 6.10 -24.00 -21.63
N PRO A 407 7.42 -24.27 -21.83
CA PRO A 407 7.99 -25.59 -21.62
C PRO A 407 7.84 -26.08 -20.17
N GLN A 408 7.53 -27.36 -19.98
CA GLN A 408 7.25 -27.94 -18.66
C GLN A 408 8.43 -27.76 -17.68
N GLU A 409 9.67 -27.90 -18.15
CA GLU A 409 10.88 -27.72 -17.34
C GLU A 409 11.03 -26.26 -16.85
N LEU A 410 10.74 -25.28 -17.72
CA LEU A 410 10.79 -23.86 -17.37
C LEU A 410 9.68 -23.50 -16.38
N LEU A 411 8.49 -24.12 -16.53
CA LEU A 411 7.37 -23.96 -15.61
C LEU A 411 7.66 -24.55 -14.21
N GLU A 412 8.35 -25.69 -14.13
CA GLU A 412 8.79 -26.28 -12.86
C GLU A 412 9.87 -25.43 -12.18
N LYS A 413 10.82 -24.89 -12.95
CA LYS A 413 11.84 -23.93 -12.45
C LYS A 413 11.21 -22.66 -11.90
N LEU A 414 10.24 -22.07 -12.61
CA LEU A 414 9.47 -20.89 -12.21
C LEU A 414 8.72 -21.12 -10.88
N ILE A 415 7.98 -22.23 -10.77
CA ILE A 415 7.23 -22.54 -9.53
C ILE A 415 8.19 -22.74 -8.36
N LYS A 416 9.35 -23.37 -8.60
CA LYS A 416 10.40 -23.56 -7.58
C LYS A 416 11.06 -22.23 -7.17
N SER A 417 11.24 -21.27 -8.09
CA SER A 417 11.91 -19.99 -7.80
C SER A 417 11.11 -19.06 -6.89
N ARG A 418 9.82 -19.34 -6.60
CA ARG A 418 9.04 -18.64 -5.56
C ARG A 418 9.75 -18.63 -4.18
N GLN A 419 10.55 -19.66 -3.90
CA GLN A 419 11.28 -19.79 -2.64
C GLN A 419 12.66 -19.12 -2.65
N ALA A 420 13.10 -18.54 -3.77
CA ALA A 420 14.40 -17.88 -3.87
C ALA A 420 14.42 -16.59 -3.04
N ASN A 421 15.41 -16.46 -2.15
CA ASN A 421 15.62 -15.26 -1.32
C ASN A 421 14.44 -14.87 -0.40
N THR A 422 13.51 -15.78 -0.13
CA THR A 422 12.27 -15.46 0.60
C THR A 422 12.53 -15.14 2.08
N GLY A 423 13.57 -15.72 2.68
CA GLY A 423 14.00 -15.37 4.03
C GLY A 423 14.46 -13.92 4.14
N LEU A 424 15.40 -13.50 3.29
CA LEU A 424 15.96 -12.14 3.27
C LEU A 424 14.98 -11.10 2.76
N PHE A 425 14.10 -11.44 1.82
CA PHE A 425 12.99 -10.57 1.42
C PHE A 425 12.09 -10.27 2.63
N ASN A 426 11.59 -11.30 3.31
CA ASN A 426 10.66 -11.14 4.43
C ASN A 426 11.33 -10.52 5.67
N LEU A 427 12.58 -10.89 6.00
CA LEU A 427 13.35 -10.23 7.06
C LEU A 427 13.52 -8.73 6.79
N ARG A 428 13.69 -8.32 5.52
CA ARG A 428 13.73 -6.89 5.16
C ARG A 428 12.35 -6.21 5.33
N GLN A 429 11.25 -6.88 5.01
CA GLN A 429 9.91 -6.33 5.28
C GLN A 429 9.67 -6.18 6.79
N ILE A 430 10.13 -7.12 7.61
CA ILE A 430 10.06 -7.04 9.07
C ILE A 430 10.88 -5.86 9.62
N VAL A 431 12.07 -5.59 9.07
CA VAL A 431 12.85 -4.38 9.41
C VAL A 431 12.04 -3.11 9.15
N LEU A 432 11.43 -2.97 7.96
CA LEU A 432 10.60 -1.81 7.62
C LEU A 432 9.36 -1.69 8.52
N ALA A 433 8.67 -2.80 8.80
CA ALA A 433 7.52 -2.83 9.70
C ALA A 433 7.89 -2.48 11.15
N LYS A 434 9.05 -2.92 11.64
CA LYS A 434 9.56 -2.57 12.98
C LYS A 434 10.01 -1.12 13.07
N VAL A 435 10.62 -0.54 12.03
CA VAL A 435 10.90 0.92 11.99
C VAL A 435 9.60 1.72 12.03
N ASP A 436 8.59 1.33 11.25
CA ASP A 436 7.28 1.97 11.25
C ASP A 436 6.59 1.89 12.63
N GLN A 437 6.61 0.73 13.30
CA GLN A 437 6.10 0.63 14.68
C GLN A 437 6.94 1.44 15.68
N ALA A 438 8.28 1.42 15.58
CA ALA A 438 9.18 2.15 16.47
C ALA A 438 8.93 3.67 16.40
N LEU A 439 8.86 4.23 15.20
CA LEU A 439 8.58 5.66 14.98
C LEU A 439 7.19 6.11 15.46
N HIS A 440 6.26 5.18 15.66
CA HIS A 440 4.89 5.47 16.09
C HIS A 440 4.56 4.99 17.51
N THR A 441 5.53 4.41 18.22
CA THR A 441 5.44 3.98 19.64
C THR A 441 6.49 4.63 20.54
N GLN A 442 7.70 4.85 20.05
CA GLN A 442 8.80 5.45 20.81
C GLN A 442 8.74 6.99 20.78
N LYS A 443 9.17 7.66 21.85
CA LYS A 443 9.06 9.13 21.98
C LYS A 443 10.20 9.92 21.33
N ALA A 444 11.34 9.28 21.07
CA ALA A 444 12.58 9.99 20.67
C ALA A 444 13.59 9.06 19.94
N ALA A 445 13.12 8.11 19.14
CA ALA A 445 14.00 7.32 18.28
C ALA A 445 14.50 8.19 17.10
N ASP A 446 15.80 8.19 16.79
CA ASP A 446 16.24 8.70 15.49
C ASP A 446 15.92 7.63 14.41
N PRO A 447 15.28 8.02 13.29
CA PRO A 447 14.90 7.05 12.25
C PRO A 447 16.09 6.28 11.65
N ALA A 448 17.23 6.94 11.43
CA ALA A 448 18.38 6.29 10.77
C ALA A 448 19.06 5.30 11.71
N GLU A 449 19.21 5.64 12.99
CA GLU A 449 19.81 4.75 13.99
C GLU A 449 18.95 3.49 14.19
N GLU A 450 17.63 3.64 14.31
CA GLU A 450 16.72 2.50 14.48
C GLU A 450 16.64 1.62 13.22
N TYR A 451 16.65 2.21 12.02
CA TYR A 451 16.77 1.45 10.77
C TYR A 451 18.09 0.69 10.67
N ALA A 452 19.23 1.34 10.98
CA ALA A 452 20.54 0.71 10.93
C ALA A 452 20.67 -0.44 11.94
N ARG A 453 20.16 -0.25 13.18
CA ARG A 453 20.10 -1.27 14.23
C ARG A 453 19.30 -2.48 13.79
N LEU A 454 18.08 -2.29 13.29
CA LEU A 454 17.20 -3.38 12.84
C LEU A 454 17.75 -4.09 11.59
N CYS A 455 18.37 -3.36 10.66
CA CYS A 455 19.12 -3.94 9.54
C CYS A 455 20.22 -4.91 10.03
N GLN A 456 21.00 -4.52 11.03
CA GLN A 456 22.06 -5.38 11.57
C GLN A 456 21.52 -6.58 12.37
N GLU A 457 20.50 -6.38 13.20
CA GLU A 457 19.94 -7.43 14.08
C GLU A 457 19.10 -8.49 13.34
N ILE A 458 18.31 -8.08 12.35
CA ILE A 458 17.28 -8.93 11.73
C ILE A 458 17.66 -9.33 10.30
N LEU A 459 18.00 -8.36 9.45
CA LEU A 459 18.41 -8.64 8.08
C LEU A 459 19.84 -9.20 8.01
N GLY A 460 20.69 -8.90 9.00
CA GLY A 460 22.10 -9.31 9.04
C GLY A 460 22.94 -8.64 7.96
N VAL A 461 22.53 -7.45 7.52
CA VAL A 461 23.15 -6.64 6.47
C VAL A 461 23.11 -5.19 6.92
N PRO A 462 24.25 -4.49 7.07
CA PRO A 462 24.29 -3.13 7.59
C PRO A 462 23.63 -2.14 6.63
N ALA A 463 23.01 -1.10 7.18
CA ALA A 463 22.65 0.09 6.43
C ALA A 463 23.92 0.89 6.09
N THR A 464 24.02 1.40 4.85
CA THR A 464 25.18 2.19 4.40
C THR A 464 25.33 3.47 5.25
N PRO A 465 26.47 3.68 5.92
CA PRO A 465 26.66 4.85 6.78
C PRO A 465 26.42 6.18 6.06
N GLY A 466 25.78 7.12 6.74
CA GLY A 466 25.42 8.43 6.17
C GLY A 466 24.09 8.48 5.41
N THR A 467 23.53 7.34 5.00
CA THR A 467 22.19 7.27 4.39
C THR A 467 21.06 7.47 5.41
N ASN A 468 19.85 7.78 4.92
CA ASN A 468 18.63 7.78 5.73
C ASN A 468 17.45 7.21 4.91
N MET A 469 17.37 5.89 4.84
CA MET A 469 16.27 5.22 4.13
C MET A 469 14.87 5.64 4.64
N PRO A 470 14.61 5.81 5.96
CA PRO A 470 13.34 6.35 6.46
C PRO A 470 12.93 7.71 5.90
N ALA A 471 13.87 8.63 5.63
CA ALA A 471 13.58 9.92 4.97
C ALA A 471 13.07 9.74 3.52
N THR A 472 13.31 8.57 2.91
CA THR A 472 12.79 8.17 1.59
C THR A 472 11.54 7.27 1.66
N PHE A 473 11.12 6.87 2.87
CA PHE A 473 10.13 5.82 3.07
C PHE A 473 8.68 6.37 3.02
N GLY A 474 8.21 6.63 1.80
CA GLY A 474 6.90 7.25 1.50
C GLY A 474 5.69 6.70 2.28
N HIS A 475 5.69 5.43 2.69
CA HIS A 475 4.62 4.83 3.52
C HIS A 475 4.40 5.56 4.85
N LEU A 476 5.45 6.14 5.44
CA LEU A 476 5.38 6.96 6.66
C LEU A 476 4.61 8.28 6.48
N ALA A 477 4.32 8.69 5.23
CA ALA A 477 3.58 9.90 4.88
C ALA A 477 2.35 9.63 3.99
N GLY A 478 2.34 8.53 3.22
CA GLY A 478 1.25 8.09 2.35
C GLY A 478 0.10 7.37 3.06
N GLY A 479 -0.11 7.65 4.36
CA GLY A 479 -1.21 7.11 5.14
C GLY A 479 -1.08 5.64 5.56
N TYR A 480 0.10 5.02 5.44
CA TYR A 480 0.42 3.68 5.96
C TYR A 480 1.16 3.74 7.31
N ASP A 481 1.14 4.90 7.99
CA ASP A 481 1.82 5.11 9.26
C ASP A 481 1.25 4.25 10.41
N ALA A 482 2.14 3.49 11.04
CA ALA A 482 1.86 2.39 11.97
C ALA A 482 1.12 1.19 11.35
N GLN A 483 1.11 1.06 10.03
CA GLN A 483 0.40 0.01 9.29
C GLN A 483 1.27 -0.78 8.30
N TYR A 484 2.59 -0.55 8.24
CA TYR A 484 3.44 -1.24 7.26
C TYR A 484 3.57 -2.76 7.50
N TYR A 485 3.36 -3.21 8.75
CA TYR A 485 3.22 -4.64 9.08
C TYR A 485 2.07 -5.32 8.33
N GLY A 486 1.07 -4.55 7.87
CA GLY A 486 -0.14 -5.04 7.23
C GLY A 486 0.15 -5.97 6.05
N TYR A 487 1.15 -5.65 5.22
CA TYR A 487 1.56 -6.48 4.07
C TYR A 487 2.00 -7.90 4.45
N LEU A 488 2.64 -8.08 5.61
CA LEU A 488 3.06 -9.39 6.11
C LEU A 488 1.92 -10.10 6.85
N TRP A 489 1.10 -9.33 7.59
CA TRP A 489 -0.09 -9.83 8.27
C TRP A 489 -1.06 -10.46 7.26
N SER A 490 -1.38 -9.72 6.19
CA SER A 490 -2.19 -10.20 5.09
C SER A 490 -1.55 -11.37 4.33
N GLU A 491 -0.22 -11.37 4.11
CA GLU A 491 0.45 -12.45 3.38
C GLU A 491 0.33 -13.78 4.16
N VAL A 492 0.58 -13.76 5.47
CA VAL A 492 0.48 -14.94 6.35
C VAL A 492 -0.95 -15.51 6.36
N TYR A 493 -1.97 -14.67 6.54
CA TYR A 493 -3.37 -15.16 6.56
C TYR A 493 -3.89 -15.54 5.16
N SER A 494 -3.44 -14.87 4.09
CA SER A 494 -3.78 -15.26 2.72
C SER A 494 -3.21 -16.63 2.33
N MET A 495 -2.03 -16.98 2.86
CA MET A 495 -1.42 -18.29 2.69
C MET A 495 -2.21 -19.40 3.40
N ASP A 496 -2.72 -19.15 4.61
CA ASP A 496 -3.63 -20.09 5.29
C ASP A 496 -4.94 -20.25 4.50
N MET A 497 -5.60 -19.15 4.12
CA MET A 497 -6.81 -19.18 3.29
C MET A 497 -6.61 -19.99 1.99
N PHE A 498 -5.49 -19.79 1.31
CA PHE A 498 -5.15 -20.55 0.10
C PHE A 498 -4.84 -22.02 0.40
N HIS A 499 -3.98 -22.32 1.38
CA HIS A 499 -3.52 -23.68 1.64
C HIS A 499 -4.63 -24.56 2.24
N THR A 500 -5.38 -24.04 3.20
CA THR A 500 -6.42 -24.76 3.94
C THR A 500 -7.68 -25.00 3.11
N ARG A 501 -7.99 -24.13 2.13
CA ARG A 501 -9.15 -24.28 1.24
C ARG A 501 -8.78 -24.70 -0.17
N PHE A 502 -8.11 -23.82 -0.93
CA PHE A 502 -7.86 -24.03 -2.36
C PHE A 502 -6.87 -25.15 -2.65
N LYS A 503 -5.82 -25.32 -1.83
CA LYS A 503 -4.84 -26.40 -2.05
C LYS A 503 -5.39 -27.80 -1.68
N GLN A 504 -6.27 -27.90 -0.68
CA GLN A 504 -6.91 -29.17 -0.30
C GLN A 504 -8.07 -29.56 -1.23
N GLU A 505 -8.97 -28.62 -1.55
CA GLU A 505 -10.21 -28.89 -2.31
C GLU A 505 -10.05 -28.70 -3.82
N GLY A 506 -8.90 -28.22 -4.29
CA GLY A 506 -8.54 -28.02 -5.70
C GLY A 506 -8.60 -26.56 -6.13
N VAL A 507 -7.48 -26.04 -6.66
CA VAL A 507 -7.26 -24.60 -6.91
C VAL A 507 -8.29 -23.95 -7.84
N LEU A 508 -8.83 -24.70 -8.82
CA LEU A 508 -9.88 -24.19 -9.72
C LEU A 508 -11.32 -24.58 -9.33
N ASN A 509 -11.53 -25.30 -8.22
CA ASN A 509 -12.83 -25.86 -7.84
C ASN A 509 -13.91 -24.77 -7.67
N GLY A 510 -15.00 -24.90 -8.42
CA GLY A 510 -16.11 -23.93 -8.43
C GLY A 510 -16.81 -23.78 -7.08
N LYS A 511 -16.85 -24.82 -6.24
CA LYS A 511 -17.46 -24.74 -4.89
C LYS A 511 -16.62 -23.88 -3.94
N VAL A 512 -15.31 -24.05 -3.96
CA VAL A 512 -14.37 -23.25 -3.16
C VAL A 512 -14.39 -21.79 -3.62
N ARG A 513 -14.44 -21.57 -4.94
CA ARG A 513 -14.59 -20.25 -5.55
C ARG A 513 -15.90 -19.55 -5.16
N GLY A 514 -17.00 -20.29 -5.08
CA GLY A 514 -18.27 -19.78 -4.53
C GLY A 514 -18.16 -19.38 -3.06
N GLY A 515 -17.38 -20.13 -2.26
CA GLY A 515 -17.05 -19.76 -0.88
C GLY A 515 -16.25 -18.46 -0.76
N LEU A 516 -15.27 -18.23 -1.64
CA LEU A 516 -14.56 -16.95 -1.73
C LEU A 516 -15.48 -15.79 -2.16
N GLY A 517 -16.45 -16.05 -3.03
CA GLY A 517 -17.49 -15.08 -3.40
C GLY A 517 -18.37 -14.60 -2.24
N MET A 518 -18.32 -15.25 -1.07
CA MET A 518 -18.95 -14.78 0.18
C MET A 518 -17.98 -14.03 1.13
N MET A 519 -16.68 -13.98 0.81
CA MET A 519 -15.65 -13.22 1.55
C MET A 519 -15.27 -11.92 0.84
N LEU A 520 -15.53 -11.81 -0.46
CA LEU A 520 -15.48 -10.55 -1.20
C LEU A 520 -16.79 -9.77 -0.98
N PRO A 521 -16.76 -8.43 -0.79
CA PRO A 521 -17.97 -7.62 -0.77
C PRO A 521 -18.73 -7.77 -2.11
N THR A 522 -20.01 -8.14 -2.03
CA THR A 522 -20.90 -8.16 -3.20
C THR A 522 -21.06 -6.74 -3.75
N ALA A 523 -20.83 -6.59 -5.06
CA ALA A 523 -20.87 -5.31 -5.77
C ALA A 523 -22.30 -4.81 -6.06
#